data_AF-A0A5K0Y5G4-F1
#
_entry.id   AF-A0A5K0Y5G4-F1
#
_cell.length_a   1.000
_cell.length_b   1.000
_cell.length_c   1.000
_cell.angle_alpha   90.00
_cell.angle_beta   90.00
_cell.angle_gamma   90.00
#
_symmetry.space_group_name_H-M   'P 1'
#
loop_
_entity.id
_entity.type
_entity.pdbx_description
1 polymer ?
#
loop_
_entity_poly.entity_id
_entity_poly.type
_entity_poly.pdbx_seq_one_letter_code
_entity_poly.pdbx_strand_id
1 'polypeptide(L)' 'GPFDTFLVGGDRAEVCDIKFSNDGKSMLLTTTNNHIYVLDAYGGEK' A
#
# COMPACT_ATOMS: atom_id res chain seq x y z
N GLY A 1 16.58 -2.46 9.42
CA GLY A 1 16.64 -0.98 9.55
C GLY A 1 15.36 -0.50 10.21
N PRO A 2 15.07 0.81 10.30
CA PRO A 2 13.86 1.33 10.96
C PRO A 2 12.55 1.10 10.17
N PHE A 3 12.58 0.26 9.14
CA PHE A 3 11.46 0.03 8.24
C PHE A 3 11.29 -1.48 7.99
N ASP A 4 10.03 -1.91 8.01
CA ASP A 4 9.60 -3.22 7.53
C ASP A 4 9.14 -3.12 6.06
N THR A 5 9.22 -4.25 5.34
CA THR A 5 8.81 -4.33 3.93
C THR A 5 7.75 -5.41 3.78
N PHE A 6 6.64 -5.04 3.16
CA PHE A 6 5.50 -5.93 2.91
C PHE A 6 5.30 -6.11 1.41
N LEU A 7 4.96 -7.33 1.01
CA LEU A 7 4.63 -7.64 -0.38
C LEU A 7 3.14 -7.40 -0.59
N VAL A 8 2.81 -6.48 -1.49
CA VAL A 8 1.43 -6.07 -1.80
C VAL A 8 1.12 -6.42 -3.24
N GLY A 9 0.11 -7.28 -3.44
CA GLY A 9 -0.26 -7.77 -4.76
C GLY A 9 0.76 -8.77 -5.31
N GLY A 10 0.28 -9.91 -5.82
CA GLY A 10 1.15 -10.96 -6.40
C GLY A 10 1.72 -10.61 -7.79
N ASP A 11 1.58 -9.37 -8.25
CA ASP A 11 1.93 -8.90 -9.59
C ASP A 11 3.00 -7.80 -9.53
N ARG A 12 3.81 -7.69 -10.58
CA ARG A 12 4.91 -6.72 -10.68
C ARG A 12 4.36 -5.41 -11.24
N ALA A 13 3.81 -4.58 -10.36
CA ALA A 13 3.27 -3.28 -10.73
C ALA A 13 4.04 -2.14 -10.06
N GLU A 14 4.20 -1.03 -10.79
CA GLU A 14 4.74 0.19 -10.22
C GLU A 14 3.65 0.93 -9.45
N VAL A 15 4.03 1.55 -8.34
CA VAL A 15 3.12 2.37 -7.54
C VAL A 15 3.04 3.78 -8.15
N CYS A 16 1.82 4.26 -8.38
CA CYS A 16 1.56 5.60 -8.90
C CYS A 16 1.35 6.64 -7.80
N ASP A 17 0.52 6.31 -6.81
CA ASP A 17 0.12 7.23 -5.73
C ASP A 17 -0.16 6.47 -4.43
N ILE A 18 0.13 7.15 -3.31
CA ILE A 18 -0.07 6.65 -1.94
C ILE A 18 -0.71 7.74 -1.11
N LYS A 19 -1.80 7.41 -0.40
CA LYS A 19 -2.46 8.31 0.55
C LYS A 19 -2.81 7.59 1.84
N PHE A 20 -2.69 8.28 2.97
CA PHE A 20 -3.09 7.75 4.27
C PHE A 20 -4.49 8.22 4.65
N SER A 21 -5.20 7.40 5.44
CA SER A 21 -6.41 7.82 6.12
C SER A 21 -6.10 8.94 7.12
N ASN A 22 -7.14 9.68 7.53
CA ASN A 22 -6.99 10.81 8.44
C ASN A 22 -6.43 10.41 9.83
N ASP A 23 -6.64 9.16 10.24
CA ASP A 23 -6.08 8.59 11.46
C ASP A 23 -4.75 7.84 11.26
N GLY A 24 -4.24 7.80 10.02
CA GLY A 24 -2.98 7.17 9.65
C GLY A 24 -2.97 5.64 9.66
N LYS A 25 -4.07 4.97 10.01
CA LYS A 25 -4.11 3.51 10.14
C LYS A 25 -4.25 2.77 8.82
N SER A 26 -4.83 3.41 7.82
CA SER A 26 -5.03 2.81 6.51
C SER A 26 -4.27 3.57 5.43
N MET A 27 -3.84 2.83 4.42
CA MET A 27 -3.15 3.36 3.25
C MET A 27 -3.90 2.95 1.99
N LEU A 28 -4.24 3.94 1.17
CA LEU A 28 -4.71 3.76 -0.20
C LEU A 28 -3.50 3.76 -1.12
N LEU A 29 -3.31 2.68 -1.86
CA LEU A 29 -2.24 2.49 -2.82
C LEU A 29 -2.84 2.24 -4.21
N THR A 30 -2.36 2.99 -5.20
CA THR A 30 -2.77 2.81 -6.60
C THR A 30 -1.58 2.45 -7.46
N THR A 31 -1.77 1.55 -8.41
CA THR A 31 -0.70 1.05 -9.28
C THR A 31 -0.91 1.43 -10.75
N THR A 32 0.15 1.33 -11.55
CA THR A 32 0.10 1.58 -13.00
C THR A 32 -0.76 0.58 -13.77
N ASN A 33 -1.02 -0.61 -13.22
CA ASN A 33 -1.88 -1.64 -13.83
C ASN A 33 -3.36 -1.55 -13.37
N ASN A 34 -3.80 -0.36 -12.94
CA ASN A 34 -5.17 -0.07 -12.53
C ASN A 34 -5.68 -0.85 -11.29
N HIS A 35 -4.78 -1.39 -10.45
CA HIS A 35 -5.17 -1.94 -9.16
C HIS A 35 -5.20 -0.85 -8.08
N ILE A 36 -6.16 -1.00 -7.17
CA ILE A 36 -6.34 -0.14 -6.00
C ILE A 36 -6.36 -1.05 -4.77
N TYR A 37 -5.50 -0.75 -3.80
CA TYR A 37 -5.40 -1.46 -2.54
C TYR A 37 -5.72 -0.52 -1.39
N VAL A 38 -6.45 -1.03 -0.41
CA VAL A 38 -6.56 -0.43 0.92
C VAL A 38 -5.87 -1.41 1.87
N LEU A 39 -4.88 -0.92 2.59
CA LEU A 39 -3.99 -1.73 3.44
C LEU A 39 -3.93 -1.13 4.83
N ASP A 40 -3.63 -1.96 5.83
CA ASP A 40 -3.11 -1.48 7.11
C ASP A 40 -1.75 -0.81 6.89
N ALA A 41 -1.60 0.40 7.42
CA ALA A 41 -0.42 1.24 7.22
C ALA A 41 0.85 0.70 7.92
N TYR A 42 0.71 -0.21 8.89
CA TYR A 42 1.80 -0.69 9.73
C TYR A 42 2.15 -2.15 9.46
N GLY A 43 1.17 -2.98 9.12
CA GLY A 43 1.32 -4.39 8.80
C GLY A 43 1.32 -4.72 7.31
N GLY A 44 0.89 -3.78 6.45
CA GLY A 44 0.81 -4.01 5.00
C GLY A 44 -0.18 -5.10 4.58
N GLU A 45 -1.03 -5.57 5.49
CA GLU A 45 -2.09 -6.54 5.25
C GLU A 45 -3.38 -5.85 4.79
N LYS A 46 -4.26 -6.61 4.13
CA LYS A 46 -5.57 -6.14 3.67
C LYS A 46 -6.64 -6.34 4.75
#